data_AF-A0A3D3B6M6-F1
#
_entry.id   AF-A0A3D3B6M6-F1
#
_cell.length_a   1.000
_cell.length_b   1.000
_cell.length_c   1.000
_cell.angle_alpha   90.00
_cell.angle_beta   90.00
_cell.angle_gamma   90.00
#
_symmetry.space_group_name_H-M   'P 1'
#
loop_
_entity.id
_entity.type
_entity.pdbx_description
1 polymer ?
#
loop_
_entity_poly.entity_id
_entity_poly.type
_entity_poly.pdbx_seq_one_letter_code
_entity_poly.pdbx_strand_id
1 'polypeptide(L)'
;LDKGRDTLVNVDAYGKAVPSARYMGGREWEIITQDTPSVGRDAEMAAVNHVIERQEMLLPSFVSGTGPYPSAEGRWHSEPLAAEERRAAAGLYQALMTATCLEMIGSRGPIVVEGPFVINEVFLTALHTLTKRPIHASLADTGTALGASLLAGTRPAVHLRRVSDKLAGLPDYAERWRDAARS
;
A
#
# COMPACT_ATOMS: atom_id res chain seq x y z
N LEU A 1 -9.85 -2.85 -17.68
CA LEU A 1 -9.94 -1.80 -16.65
C LEU A 1 -11.41 -1.62 -16.30
N ASP A 2 -11.73 -1.69 -15.02
CA ASP A 2 -13.09 -1.51 -14.50
C ASP A 2 -13.27 -0.06 -14.03
N LYS A 3 -14.07 0.72 -14.74
CA LYS A 3 -14.33 2.13 -14.40
C LYS A 3 -15.04 2.27 -13.05
N GLY A 4 -15.79 1.25 -12.62
CA GLY A 4 -16.50 1.25 -11.36
C GLY A 4 -15.60 1.08 -10.13
N ARG A 5 -14.29 0.86 -10.31
CA ARG A 5 -13.31 0.62 -9.24
C ARG A 5 -12.07 1.53 -9.34
N ASP A 6 -12.30 2.79 -9.76
CA ASP A 6 -11.29 3.86 -9.88
C ASP A 6 -10.02 3.46 -10.68
N THR A 7 -10.24 2.80 -11.81
CA THR A 7 -9.18 2.53 -12.80
C THR A 7 -9.32 3.42 -14.04
N LEU A 8 -8.17 3.84 -14.58
CA LEU A 8 -8.07 4.74 -15.74
C LEU A 8 -6.83 4.42 -16.58
N VAL A 9 -6.72 5.04 -17.75
CA VAL A 9 -5.52 4.96 -18.61
C VAL A 9 -4.86 6.33 -18.65
N ASN A 10 -3.64 6.41 -18.11
CA ASN A 10 -2.74 7.53 -18.31
C ASN A 10 -1.90 7.31 -19.58
N VAL A 11 -1.08 8.29 -19.96
CA VAL A 11 -0.18 8.20 -21.12
C VAL A 11 1.23 8.57 -20.67
N ASP A 12 2.23 7.78 -21.06
CA ASP A 12 3.64 8.09 -20.79
C ASP A 12 4.19 9.17 -21.72
N ALA A 13 5.43 9.61 -21.46
CA ALA A 13 6.11 10.64 -22.26
C ALA A 13 6.31 10.26 -23.75
N TYR A 14 6.08 9.00 -24.12
CA TYR A 14 6.22 8.47 -25.48
C TYR A 14 4.87 8.15 -26.12
N GLY A 15 3.76 8.56 -25.51
CA GLY A 15 2.41 8.33 -26.05
C GLY A 15 1.86 6.93 -25.80
N LYS A 16 2.49 6.11 -24.97
CA LYS A 16 2.01 4.75 -24.67
C LYS A 16 1.03 4.76 -23.50
N ALA A 17 0.03 3.90 -23.59
CA ALA A 17 -0.96 3.72 -22.54
C ALA A 17 -0.34 3.18 -21.25
N VAL A 18 -0.67 3.80 -20.12
CA VAL A 18 -0.28 3.42 -18.77
C VAL A 18 -1.53 3.15 -17.94
N PRO A 19 -1.95 1.88 -17.83
CA PRO A 19 -3.03 1.47 -16.92
C PRO A 19 -2.74 1.94 -15.49
N SER A 20 -3.72 2.58 -14.86
CA SER A 20 -3.58 3.18 -13.54
C SER A 20 -4.81 2.87 -12.67
N ALA A 21 -4.58 2.66 -11.38
CA ALA A 21 -5.61 2.52 -10.36
C ALA A 21 -5.26 3.45 -9.21
N ARG A 22 -6.28 4.01 -8.56
CA ARG A 22 -6.12 4.98 -7.48
C ARG A 22 -7.07 4.66 -6.34
N TYR A 23 -6.71 5.12 -5.16
CA TYR A 23 -7.57 5.22 -3.99
C TYR A 23 -6.99 6.30 -3.08
N MET A 24 -7.76 6.76 -2.09
CA MET A 24 -7.36 7.83 -1.19
C MET A 24 -6.50 7.34 -0.01
N GLY A 25 -5.45 6.55 -0.27
CA GLY A 25 -4.68 5.85 0.76
C GLY A 25 -4.12 6.74 1.87
N GLY A 26 -3.60 7.92 1.54
CA GLY A 26 -3.15 8.89 2.55
C GLY A 26 -4.27 9.38 3.46
N ARG A 27 -5.46 9.65 2.89
CA ARG A 27 -6.64 10.06 3.66
C ARG A 27 -7.21 8.93 4.51
N GLU A 28 -7.25 7.72 3.97
CA GLU A 28 -7.67 6.54 4.76
C GLU A 28 -6.72 6.30 5.93
N TRP A 29 -5.40 6.47 5.74
CA TRP A 29 -4.43 6.38 6.82
C TRP A 29 -4.66 7.42 7.91
N GLU A 30 -4.92 8.68 7.55
CA GLU A 30 -5.29 9.73 8.51
C GLU A 30 -6.50 9.32 9.34
N ILE A 31 -7.58 8.85 8.70
CA ILE A 31 -8.83 8.45 9.37
C ILE A 31 -8.58 7.27 10.31
N ILE A 32 -7.92 6.21 9.82
CA ILE A 32 -7.66 4.98 10.57
C ILE A 32 -6.77 5.25 11.80
N THR A 33 -5.78 6.14 11.67
CA THR A 33 -4.78 6.38 12.71
C THR A 33 -5.07 7.61 13.58
N GLN A 34 -6.15 8.35 13.32
CA GLN A 34 -6.48 9.61 14.00
C GLN A 34 -6.51 9.45 15.53
N ASP A 35 -7.15 8.38 16.01
CA ASP A 35 -7.33 8.12 17.45
C ASP A 35 -6.30 7.11 18.00
N THR A 36 -5.28 6.77 17.21
CA THR A 36 -4.22 5.84 17.61
C THR A 36 -2.93 6.59 17.90
N PRO A 37 -2.36 6.51 19.12
CA PRO A 37 -1.09 7.17 19.45
C PRO A 37 0.04 6.82 18.47
N SER A 38 0.97 7.75 18.26
CA SER A 38 2.18 7.44 17.50
C SER A 38 3.04 6.49 18.31
N VAL A 39 3.53 5.43 17.66
CA VAL A 39 4.48 4.49 18.24
C VAL A 39 5.75 4.46 17.39
N GLY A 40 6.81 3.84 17.90
CA GLY A 40 8.04 3.66 17.14
C GLY A 40 7.87 2.63 16.02
N ARG A 41 8.50 2.86 14.87
CA ARG A 41 8.44 1.94 13.71
C ARG A 41 8.86 0.50 14.04
N ASP A 42 9.83 0.34 14.93
CA ASP A 42 10.28 -0.99 15.36
C ASP A 42 9.20 -1.72 16.18
N ALA A 43 8.42 -0.98 16.97
CA ALA A 43 7.29 -1.54 17.73
C ALA A 43 6.14 -1.95 16.79
N GLU A 44 5.84 -1.13 15.78
CA GLU A 44 4.86 -1.49 14.74
C GLU A 44 5.28 -2.78 14.03
N MET A 45 6.54 -2.87 13.59
CA MET A 45 7.05 -4.05 12.91
C MET A 45 7.03 -5.30 13.81
N ALA A 46 7.40 -5.16 15.09
CA ALA A 46 7.35 -6.25 16.06
C ALA A 46 5.93 -6.79 16.30
N ALA A 47 4.91 -5.93 16.22
CA ALA A 47 3.51 -6.30 16.42
C ALA A 47 2.88 -7.06 15.23
N VAL A 48 3.49 -7.00 14.03
CA VAL A 48 2.89 -7.54 12.79
C VAL A 48 2.54 -9.02 12.90
N ASN A 49 3.41 -9.84 13.49
CA ASN A 49 3.15 -11.27 13.59
C ASN A 49 1.90 -11.56 14.44
N HIS A 50 1.70 -10.85 15.54
CA HIS A 50 0.51 -11.00 16.38
C HIS A 50 -0.77 -10.59 15.65
N VAL A 51 -0.72 -9.47 14.92
CA VAL A 51 -1.84 -9.00 14.09
C VAL A 51 -2.22 -10.04 13.04
N ILE A 52 -1.22 -10.64 12.37
CA ILE A 52 -1.43 -11.69 11.37
C ILE A 52 -1.99 -12.96 12.02
N GLU A 53 -1.39 -13.45 13.10
CA GLU A 53 -1.82 -14.67 13.80
C GLU A 53 -3.26 -14.56 14.31
N ARG A 54 -3.64 -13.38 14.82
CA ARG A 54 -4.97 -13.11 15.39
C ARG A 54 -6.00 -12.64 14.36
N GLN A 55 -5.61 -12.49 13.09
CA GLN A 55 -6.47 -12.03 12.00
C GLN A 55 -7.12 -10.66 12.28
N GLU A 56 -6.36 -9.76 12.91
CA GLU A 56 -6.82 -8.42 13.28
C GLU A 56 -6.71 -7.47 12.10
N MET A 57 -7.80 -7.32 11.36
CA MET A 57 -7.79 -6.63 10.07
C MET A 57 -8.78 -5.49 9.97
N LEU A 58 -8.37 -4.44 9.26
CA LEU A 58 -9.25 -3.39 8.74
C LEU A 58 -9.82 -3.85 7.41
N LEU A 59 -11.12 -3.69 7.23
CA LEU A 59 -11.80 -3.92 5.96
C LEU A 59 -12.11 -2.58 5.28
N PRO A 60 -12.03 -2.52 3.94
CA PRO A 60 -12.27 -1.28 3.21
C PRO A 60 -13.76 -0.91 3.14
N SER A 61 -14.13 0.33 2.85
CA SER A 61 -13.27 1.50 2.58
C SER A 61 -13.57 2.64 3.54
N PHE A 62 -12.52 3.38 3.93
CA PHE A 62 -12.64 4.53 4.83
C PHE A 62 -12.90 5.84 4.07
N VAL A 63 -12.81 5.83 2.73
CA VAL A 63 -13.21 6.95 1.86
C VAL A 63 -14.09 6.43 0.72
N SER A 64 -15.39 6.65 0.87
CA SER A 64 -16.43 6.23 -0.08
C SER A 64 -16.19 6.70 -1.51
N GLY A 65 -16.57 5.88 -2.49
CA GLY A 65 -16.58 6.25 -3.91
C GLY A 65 -15.21 6.21 -4.60
N THR A 66 -14.15 5.77 -3.90
CA THR A 66 -12.79 5.68 -4.45
C THR A 66 -12.21 4.29 -4.25
N GLY A 67 -11.16 3.97 -5.01
CA GLY A 67 -10.41 2.74 -4.77
C GLY A 67 -11.04 1.44 -5.26
N PRO A 68 -10.41 0.30 -4.88
CA PRO A 68 -10.83 -1.01 -5.33
C PRO A 68 -12.15 -1.47 -4.70
N TYR A 69 -12.63 -0.82 -3.63
CA TYR A 69 -13.90 -1.17 -2.95
C TYR A 69 -14.75 0.08 -2.70
N PRO A 70 -15.23 0.76 -3.76
CA PRO A 70 -15.79 2.10 -3.64
C PRO A 70 -17.17 2.16 -2.98
N SER A 71 -17.87 1.02 -2.92
CA SER A 71 -19.18 0.90 -2.26
C SER A 71 -19.10 0.30 -0.85
N ALA A 72 -17.90 -0.07 -0.38
CA ALA A 72 -17.73 -0.72 0.92
C ALA A 72 -17.61 0.31 2.05
N GLU A 73 -18.00 -0.08 3.25
CA GLU A 73 -17.92 0.74 4.46
C GLU A 73 -16.83 0.21 5.40
N GLY A 74 -15.85 1.08 5.67
CA GLY A 74 -14.65 0.76 6.42
C GLY A 74 -14.94 0.41 7.86
N ARG A 75 -14.35 -0.69 8.34
CA ARG A 75 -14.54 -1.19 9.70
C ARG A 75 -13.39 -2.08 10.14
N TRP A 76 -13.26 -2.29 11.44
CA TRP A 76 -12.48 -3.40 11.96
C TRP A 76 -13.26 -4.70 11.81
N HIS A 77 -12.61 -5.73 11.29
CA HIS A 77 -13.09 -7.11 11.41
C HIS A 77 -12.82 -7.65 12.82
N SER A 78 -11.62 -7.40 13.32
CA SER A 78 -11.20 -7.61 14.70
C SER A 78 -10.21 -6.51 15.05
N GLU A 79 -10.55 -5.68 16.04
CA GLU A 79 -9.80 -4.48 16.41
C GLU A 79 -8.76 -4.80 17.49
N PRO A 80 -7.47 -4.52 17.27
CA PRO A 80 -6.45 -4.66 18.30
C PRO A 80 -6.64 -3.63 19.43
N LEU A 81 -6.18 -4.02 20.62
CA LEU A 81 -6.17 -3.13 21.79
C LEU A 81 -4.91 -2.26 21.85
N ALA A 82 -3.76 -2.78 21.44
CA ALA A 82 -2.50 -2.07 21.52
C ALA A 82 -2.31 -1.10 20.34
N ALA A 83 -1.67 0.05 20.59
CA ALA A 83 -1.51 1.10 19.57
C ALA A 83 -0.60 0.64 18.42
N GLU A 84 0.46 -0.11 18.73
CA GLU A 84 1.38 -0.71 17.78
C GLU A 84 0.72 -1.75 16.89
N GLU A 85 -0.20 -2.57 17.43
CA GLU A 85 -0.97 -3.55 16.65
C GLU A 85 -1.94 -2.84 15.70
N ARG A 86 -2.63 -1.79 16.17
CA ARG A 86 -3.52 -0.97 15.31
C ARG A 86 -2.76 -0.31 14.16
N ARG A 87 -1.58 0.25 14.44
CA ARG A 87 -0.70 0.88 13.44
C ARG A 87 -0.14 -0.15 12.44
N ALA A 88 0.26 -1.32 12.92
CA ALA A 88 0.68 -2.43 12.08
C ALA A 88 -0.46 -2.89 11.16
N ALA A 89 -1.66 -3.09 11.69
CA ALA A 89 -2.85 -3.45 10.91
C ALA A 89 -3.19 -2.38 9.85
N ALA A 90 -3.03 -1.08 10.16
CA ALA A 90 -3.17 0.00 9.18
C ALA A 90 -2.12 -0.11 8.05
N GLY A 91 -0.87 -0.46 8.37
CA GLY A 91 0.17 -0.70 7.37
C GLY A 91 -0.13 -1.89 6.46
N LEU A 92 -0.61 -3.00 7.04
CA LEU A 92 -1.06 -4.18 6.29
C LEU A 92 -2.24 -3.87 5.38
N TYR A 93 -3.22 -3.12 5.88
CA TYR A 93 -4.39 -2.68 5.10
C TYR A 93 -3.99 -1.87 3.86
N GLN A 94 -3.09 -0.90 4.01
CA GLN A 94 -2.61 -0.10 2.88
C GLN A 94 -1.88 -0.97 1.84
N ALA A 95 -1.12 -1.97 2.29
CA ALA A 95 -0.46 -2.91 1.39
C ALA A 95 -1.46 -3.78 0.62
N LEU A 96 -2.52 -4.26 1.28
CA LEU A 96 -3.59 -5.05 0.66
C LEU A 96 -4.41 -4.25 -0.36
N MET A 97 -4.80 -3.02 -0.01
CA MET A 97 -5.47 -2.09 -0.93
C MET A 97 -4.59 -1.80 -2.16
N THR A 98 -3.30 -1.51 -1.94
CA THR A 98 -2.34 -1.26 -3.01
C THR A 98 -2.11 -2.48 -3.90
N ALA A 99 -1.95 -3.67 -3.30
CA ALA A 99 -1.80 -4.92 -4.06
C ALA A 99 -3.02 -5.20 -4.93
N THR A 100 -4.24 -4.95 -4.41
CA THR A 100 -5.50 -5.10 -5.15
C THR A 100 -5.53 -4.13 -6.35
N CYS A 101 -5.16 -2.86 -6.15
CA CYS A 101 -5.04 -1.88 -7.24
C CYS A 101 -4.07 -2.33 -8.34
N LEU A 102 -2.90 -2.84 -7.97
CA LEU A 102 -1.88 -3.32 -8.91
C LEU A 102 -2.36 -4.54 -9.72
N GLU A 103 -3.10 -5.43 -9.08
CA GLU A 103 -3.70 -6.60 -9.73
C GLU A 103 -4.75 -6.18 -10.77
N MET A 104 -5.64 -5.24 -10.42
CA MET A 104 -6.71 -4.75 -11.30
C MET A 104 -6.20 -4.12 -12.60
N ILE A 105 -5.00 -3.55 -12.59
CA ILE A 105 -4.36 -2.97 -13.77
C ILE A 105 -3.39 -3.93 -14.46
N GLY A 106 -3.25 -5.16 -13.97
CA GLY A 106 -2.33 -6.15 -14.51
C GLY A 106 -0.87 -5.72 -14.41
N SER A 107 -0.50 -4.95 -13.38
CA SER A 107 0.86 -4.44 -13.19
C SER A 107 1.89 -5.57 -13.07
N ARG A 108 3.05 -5.42 -13.71
CA ARG A 108 4.16 -6.39 -13.70
C ARG A 108 5.51 -5.69 -13.51
N GLY A 109 6.55 -6.45 -13.18
CA GLY A 109 7.92 -5.94 -13.00
C GLY A 109 8.18 -5.37 -11.60
N PRO A 110 9.24 -4.57 -11.40
CA PRO A 110 9.49 -3.93 -10.11
C PRO A 110 8.36 -2.96 -9.70
N ILE A 111 8.26 -2.68 -8.41
CA ILE A 111 7.39 -1.64 -7.85
C ILE A 111 8.29 -0.57 -7.25
N VAL A 112 8.04 0.69 -7.61
CA VAL A 112 8.68 1.85 -6.98
C VAL A 112 7.65 2.50 -6.07
N VAL A 113 8.03 2.75 -4.82
CA VAL A 113 7.21 3.45 -3.83
C VAL A 113 7.85 4.82 -3.61
N GLU A 114 7.01 5.86 -3.69
CA GLU A 114 7.38 7.24 -3.42
C GLU A 114 6.39 7.87 -2.43
N GLY A 115 6.74 9.04 -1.88
CA GLY A 115 5.90 9.76 -0.92
C GLY A 115 6.01 9.23 0.52
N PRO A 116 5.13 9.64 1.43
CA PRO A 116 5.31 9.44 2.87
C PRO A 116 5.32 7.97 3.31
N PHE A 117 4.77 7.05 2.52
CA PHE A 117 4.77 5.62 2.84
C PHE A 117 6.14 4.94 2.68
N VAL A 118 7.15 5.60 2.13
CA VAL A 118 8.52 5.04 1.96
C VAL A 118 9.23 4.76 3.29
N ILE A 119 8.73 5.32 4.40
CA ILE A 119 9.24 5.09 5.75
C ILE A 119 8.39 4.09 6.57
N ASN A 120 7.28 3.60 6.01
CA ASN A 120 6.42 2.61 6.66
C ASN A 120 6.89 1.19 6.30
N GLU A 121 7.70 0.60 7.18
CA GLU A 121 8.30 -0.72 6.92
C GLU A 121 7.27 -1.84 6.86
N VAL A 122 6.19 -1.75 7.64
CA VAL A 122 5.09 -2.75 7.61
C VAL A 122 4.47 -2.77 6.22
N PHE A 123 4.09 -1.61 5.69
CA PHE A 123 3.53 -1.45 4.34
C PHE A 123 4.46 -2.00 3.27
N LEU A 124 5.74 -1.61 3.31
CA LEU A 124 6.73 -2.01 2.31
C LEU A 124 7.00 -3.51 2.30
N THR A 125 7.15 -4.11 3.48
CA THR A 125 7.41 -5.55 3.66
C THR A 125 6.19 -6.37 3.28
N ALA A 126 4.99 -5.91 3.66
CA ALA A 126 3.74 -6.53 3.26
C ALA A 126 3.54 -6.47 1.74
N LEU A 127 3.77 -5.33 1.11
CA LEU A 127 3.65 -5.19 -0.34
C LEU A 127 4.64 -6.10 -1.08
N HIS A 128 5.89 -6.21 -0.60
CA HIS A 128 6.85 -7.17 -1.15
C HIS A 128 6.34 -8.60 -1.04
N THR A 129 5.84 -8.98 0.14
CA THR A 129 5.36 -10.34 0.43
C THR A 129 4.14 -10.71 -0.43
N LEU A 130 3.14 -9.82 -0.51
CA LEU A 130 1.89 -10.03 -1.23
C LEU A 130 2.10 -10.14 -2.73
N THR A 131 2.94 -9.26 -3.28
CA THR A 131 3.14 -9.18 -4.73
C THR A 131 4.23 -10.11 -5.23
N LYS A 132 5.15 -10.54 -4.35
CA LYS A 132 6.37 -11.30 -4.69
C LYS A 132 7.23 -10.58 -5.73
N ARG A 133 7.14 -9.24 -5.79
CA ARG A 133 7.85 -8.37 -6.74
C ARG A 133 8.90 -7.53 -6.01
N PRO A 134 10.03 -7.16 -6.66
CA PRO A 134 11.01 -6.25 -6.07
C PRO A 134 10.37 -4.89 -5.72
N ILE A 135 10.51 -4.45 -4.47
CA ILE A 135 10.08 -3.11 -4.04
C ILE A 135 11.31 -2.22 -3.91
N HIS A 136 11.22 -1.04 -4.51
CA HIS A 136 12.22 0.02 -4.45
C HIS A 136 11.59 1.24 -3.78
N ALA A 137 11.99 1.55 -2.56
CA ALA A 137 11.58 2.76 -1.87
C ALA A 137 12.50 3.91 -2.29
N SER A 138 11.92 4.94 -2.89
CA SER A 138 12.62 6.18 -3.25
C SER A 138 12.52 7.15 -2.09
N LEU A 139 13.64 7.41 -1.40
CA LEU A 139 13.69 8.40 -0.32
C LEU A 139 13.82 9.84 -0.83
N ALA A 140 13.83 10.04 -2.15
CA ALA A 140 13.90 11.35 -2.75
C ALA A 140 12.49 11.98 -2.83
N ASP A 141 12.31 13.15 -2.23
CA ASP A 141 11.04 13.91 -2.24
C ASP A 141 10.64 14.47 -3.62
N THR A 142 11.34 14.12 -4.70
CA THR A 142 11.21 14.81 -6.00
C THR A 142 11.25 13.89 -7.22
N GLY A 143 10.47 12.79 -7.22
CA GLY A 143 10.31 11.91 -8.39
C GLY A 143 9.98 12.67 -9.69
N THR A 144 9.13 13.71 -9.60
CA THR A 144 8.80 14.60 -10.72
C THR A 144 10.00 15.40 -11.24
N ALA A 145 10.83 15.96 -10.34
CA ALA A 145 12.00 16.73 -10.75
C ALA A 145 13.08 15.83 -11.37
N LEU A 146 13.23 14.60 -10.86
CA LEU A 146 14.10 13.59 -11.44
C LEU A 146 13.63 13.19 -12.85
N GLY A 147 12.32 13.01 -13.05
CA GLY A 147 11.72 12.75 -14.36
C GLY A 147 11.97 13.89 -15.36
N ALA A 148 11.77 15.14 -14.95
CA ALA A 148 12.07 16.30 -15.79
C ALA A 148 13.57 16.39 -16.14
N SER A 149 14.43 16.09 -15.19
CA SER A 149 15.88 16.07 -15.36
C SER A 149 16.33 15.01 -16.39
N LEU A 150 15.69 13.83 -16.38
CA LEU A 150 15.93 12.77 -17.38
C LEU A 150 15.51 13.21 -18.79
N LEU A 151 14.36 13.88 -18.92
CA LEU A 151 13.91 14.44 -20.20
C LEU A 151 14.84 15.55 -20.71
N ALA A 152 15.46 16.31 -19.80
CA ALA A 152 16.49 17.30 -20.12
C ALA A 152 17.87 16.69 -20.45
N GLY A 153 17.99 15.35 -20.47
CA GLY A 153 19.22 14.63 -20.85
C GLY A 153 20.20 14.40 -19.70
N THR A 154 19.86 14.78 -18.47
CA THR A 154 20.69 14.50 -17.30
C THR A 154 20.39 13.11 -16.73
N ARG A 155 21.34 12.51 -16.00
CA ARG A 155 21.17 11.20 -15.36
C ARG A 155 21.45 11.32 -13.86
N PRO A 156 20.48 11.83 -13.07
CA PRO A 156 20.68 11.97 -11.65
C PRO A 156 20.85 10.60 -10.99
N ALA A 157 21.76 10.49 -10.03
CA ALA A 157 21.87 9.30 -9.20
C ALA A 157 20.65 9.23 -8.26
N VAL A 158 19.92 8.11 -8.31
CA VAL A 158 18.75 7.89 -7.45
C VAL A 158 19.08 6.74 -6.51
N HIS A 159 19.04 7.02 -5.21
CA HIS A 159 19.19 6.00 -4.19
C HIS A 159 17.84 5.32 -3.94
N LEU A 160 17.71 4.09 -4.44
CA LEU A 160 16.56 3.24 -4.21
C LEU A 160 16.90 2.20 -3.14
N ARG A 161 16.19 2.25 -2.00
CA ARG A 161 16.30 1.20 -1.00
C ARG A 161 15.49 -0.01 -1.44
N ARG A 162 16.14 -1.15 -1.56
CA ARG A 162 15.48 -2.41 -1.89
C ARG A 162 14.92 -3.05 -0.62
N VAL A 163 13.67 -3.51 -0.68
CA VAL A 163 13.03 -4.31 0.37
C VAL A 163 13.15 -5.78 0.01
N SER A 164 13.61 -6.59 0.96
CA SER A 164 13.80 -8.04 0.78
C SER A 164 13.10 -8.89 1.83
N ASP A 165 12.71 -8.28 2.96
CA ASP A 165 12.10 -8.99 4.08
C ASP A 165 10.68 -9.46 3.73
N LYS A 166 10.25 -10.52 4.41
CA LYS A 166 8.94 -11.13 4.19
C LYS A 166 8.22 -11.35 5.50
N LEU A 167 6.90 -11.27 5.45
CA LEU A 167 6.02 -11.54 6.58
C LEU A 167 5.46 -12.95 6.47
N ALA A 168 5.75 -13.79 7.47
CA ALA A 168 5.17 -15.13 7.56
C ALA A 168 3.66 -15.05 7.79
N GLY A 169 2.89 -16.01 7.26
CA GLY A 169 1.43 -16.06 7.42
C GLY A 169 0.63 -14.99 6.66
N LEU A 170 1.28 -13.95 6.12
CA LEU A 170 0.58 -12.88 5.40
C LEU A 170 -0.22 -13.35 4.16
N PRO A 171 0.21 -14.35 3.37
CA PRO A 171 -0.63 -14.86 2.28
C PRO A 171 -1.99 -15.36 2.75
N ASP A 172 -2.06 -16.11 3.85
CA ASP A 172 -3.32 -16.64 4.38
C ASP A 172 -4.19 -15.52 4.97
N TYR A 173 -3.57 -14.57 5.67
CA TYR A 173 -4.24 -13.35 6.14
C TYR A 173 -4.85 -12.56 4.98
N ALA A 174 -4.12 -12.45 3.87
CA ALA A 174 -4.59 -11.74 2.68
C ALA A 174 -5.78 -12.43 2.00
N GLU A 175 -5.80 -13.76 1.93
CA GLU A 175 -6.97 -14.48 1.40
C GLU A 175 -8.20 -14.25 2.27
N ARG A 176 -8.10 -14.39 3.59
CA ARG A 176 -9.23 -14.10 4.50
C ARG A 176 -9.70 -12.66 4.40
N TRP A 177 -8.77 -11.72 4.29
CA TRP A 177 -9.10 -10.31 4.07
C TRP A 177 -9.86 -10.10 2.76
N ARG A 178 -9.45 -10.74 1.66
CA ARG A 178 -10.15 -10.62 0.37
C ARG A 178 -11.55 -11.21 0.42
N ASP A 179 -11.75 -12.31 1.12
CA ASP A 179 -13.06 -12.92 1.29
C ASP A 179 -13.98 -11.98 2.10
N ALA A 180 -13.49 -11.44 3.20
CA ALA A 180 -14.24 -10.51 4.07
C ALA A 180 -14.47 -9.12 3.44
N ALA A 181 -13.61 -8.68 2.52
CA ALA A 181 -13.76 -7.40 1.81
C ALA A 181 -14.79 -7.46 0.67
N ARG A 182 -15.20 -8.65 0.24
CA ARG A 182 -16.21 -8.86 -0.82
C ARG A 182 -17.63 -9.04 -0.27
N SER A 183 -17.78 -9.36 1.01
CA SER A 183 -19.05 -9.52 1.72
C SER A 183 -19.61 -8.19 2.21
#